data_AF-A0A7C6JBA4-F1
#
_entry.id   AF-A0A7C6JBA4-F1
#
_cell.length_a   1.000
_cell.length_b   1.000
_cell.length_c   1.000
_cell.angle_alpha   90.00
_cell.angle_beta   90.00
_cell.angle_gamma   90.00
#
_symmetry.space_group_name_H-M   'P 1'
#
loop_
_entity.id
_entity.type
_entity.pdbx_description
1 polymer ?
#
loop_
_entity_poly.entity_id
_entity_poly.type
_entity_poly.pdbx_seq_one_letter_code
_entity_poly.pdbx_strand_id
1 'polypeptide(L)'
;MSSLRIPAKQISQLSSTVKDLINEGIWFLYEAKNDKGTFNLGTTYILITDKDAYMLDNEGGILSVDLKTNVSKNLGPSVYFSDIPFPKSLSNIVLT
;
A
#
# COMPACT_ATOMS: atom_id res chain seq x y z
N MET A 1 0.68 -4.36 -13.96
CA MET A 1 1.43 -3.78 -12.82
C MET A 1 2.02 -4.92 -12.02
N SER A 2 3.28 -4.85 -11.60
CA SER A 2 3.90 -5.85 -10.75
C SER A 2 3.43 -5.73 -9.28
N SER A 3 3.55 -6.81 -8.53
CA SER A 3 3.26 -6.86 -7.09
C SER A 3 4.47 -7.35 -6.31
N LEU A 4 4.74 -6.73 -5.17
CA LEU A 4 5.78 -7.10 -4.23
C LEU A 4 5.14 -7.65 -2.95
N ARG A 5 5.80 -8.63 -2.35
CA ARG A 5 5.41 -9.21 -1.06
C ARG A 5 6.55 -8.99 -0.08
N ILE A 6 6.26 -8.29 1.01
CA ILE A 6 7.25 -7.94 2.02
C ILE A 6 6.79 -8.37 3.41
N PRO A 7 7.69 -8.63 4.38
CA PRO A 7 7.30 -8.84 5.77
C PRO A 7 6.64 -7.59 6.38
N ALA A 8 5.58 -7.75 7.18
CA ALA A 8 4.88 -6.68 7.89
C ALA A 8 5.78 -5.84 8.78
N LYS A 9 6.89 -6.41 9.27
CA LYS A 9 7.90 -5.69 10.06
C LYS A 9 8.69 -4.64 9.28
N GLN A 10 8.72 -4.71 7.94
CA GLN A 10 9.43 -3.71 7.14
C GLN A 10 8.75 -2.34 7.18
N ILE A 11 7.42 -2.33 7.35
CA ILE A 11 6.63 -1.11 7.50
C ILE A 11 6.01 -1.13 8.89
N SER A 12 6.86 -0.96 9.91
CA SER A 12 6.54 -1.18 11.32
C SER A 12 5.48 -0.21 11.87
N GLN A 13 5.41 1.02 11.34
CA GLN A 13 4.54 2.06 11.85
C GLN A 13 3.07 1.92 11.40
N LEU A 14 2.80 1.15 10.35
CA LEU A 14 1.43 0.81 10.00
C LEU A 14 0.84 -0.17 11.04
N SER A 15 -0.36 0.16 11.54
CA SER A 15 -1.10 -0.73 12.44
C SER A 15 -1.45 -2.06 11.76
N SER A 16 -1.68 -3.11 12.56
CA SER A 16 -2.11 -4.41 12.04
C SER A 16 -3.37 -4.29 11.18
N THR A 17 -4.35 -3.50 11.63
CA THR A 17 -5.60 -3.26 10.89
C THR A 17 -5.35 -2.70 9.49
N VAL A 18 -4.45 -1.73 9.34
CA VAL A 18 -4.13 -1.18 8.01
C VAL A 18 -3.50 -2.24 7.11
N LYS A 19 -2.62 -3.07 7.67
CA LYS A 19 -1.95 -4.14 6.92
C LYS A 19 -2.93 -5.23 6.50
N ASP A 20 -3.89 -5.57 7.36
CA ASP A 20 -4.98 -6.49 7.05
C ASP A 20 -5.84 -5.94 5.90
N LEU A 21 -6.27 -4.66 5.97
CA LEU A 21 -7.05 -4.00 4.91
C LEU A 21 -6.32 -3.97 3.56
N ILE A 22 -4.99 -3.84 3.56
CA ILE A 22 -4.16 -3.91 2.35
C ILE A 22 -4.17 -5.32 1.76
N ASN A 23 -3.97 -6.35 2.59
CA ASN A 23 -3.97 -7.74 2.15
C ASN A 23 -5.35 -8.24 1.72
N GLU A 24 -6.42 -7.69 2.29
CA GLU A 24 -7.80 -7.90 1.85
C GLU A 24 -8.14 -7.18 0.54
N GLY A 25 -7.27 -6.29 0.06
CA GLY A 25 -7.47 -5.51 -1.15
C GLY A 25 -8.51 -4.40 -1.00
N ILE A 26 -8.81 -4.00 0.24
CA ILE A 26 -9.70 -2.88 0.55
C ILE A 26 -8.95 -1.56 0.38
N TRP A 27 -7.72 -1.49 0.88
CA TRP A 27 -6.80 -0.38 0.69
C TRP A 27 -5.62 -0.82 -0.18
N PHE A 28 -4.94 0.15 -0.81
CA PHE A 28 -3.91 -0.14 -1.78
C PHE A 28 -2.60 0.55 -1.42
N LEU A 29 -1.57 -0.25 -1.18
CA LEU A 29 -0.22 0.25 -0.92
C LEU A 29 0.64 0.09 -2.18
N TYR A 30 1.40 1.11 -2.53
CA TYR A 30 2.31 1.12 -3.67
C TYR A 30 3.68 1.64 -3.24
N GLU A 31 4.74 1.18 -3.91
CA GLU A 31 6.01 1.93 -3.88
C GLU A 31 5.83 3.25 -4.63
N ALA A 32 6.42 4.32 -4.11
CA ALA A 32 6.45 5.60 -4.79
C ALA A 32 7.44 5.54 -5.97
N LYS A 33 6.99 5.89 -7.18
CA LYS A 33 7.92 6.18 -8.27
C LYS A 33 8.44 7.60 -8.06
N ASN A 34 9.70 7.72 -7.68
CA ASN A 34 10.40 8.99 -7.62
C ASN A 34 10.76 9.45 -9.04
N ASP A 35 9.78 9.92 -9.78
CA ASP A 35 10.03 10.81 -10.90
C ASP A 35 10.43 12.18 -10.31
N LYS A 36 11.55 12.72 -10.79
CA LYS A 36 12.21 13.90 -10.22
C LYS A 36 11.21 15.04 -9.97
N GLY A 37 10.86 15.27 -8.69
CA GLY A 37 10.15 16.45 -8.21
C GLY A 37 8.66 16.32 -7.92
N THR A 38 8.05 15.13 -7.96
CA THR A 38 6.59 14.99 -7.79
C THR A 38 6.13 14.70 -6.35
N PHE A 39 7.03 14.29 -5.46
CA PHE A 39 6.71 13.98 -4.06
C PHE A 39 7.68 14.64 -3.08
N ASN A 40 7.24 14.76 -1.82
CA ASN A 40 8.10 15.15 -0.72
C ASN A 40 9.34 14.24 -0.67
N LEU A 41 10.52 14.84 -0.50
CA LEU A 41 11.76 14.10 -0.27
C LEU A 41 11.55 13.12 0.90
N GLY A 42 11.77 11.83 0.65
CA GLY A 42 11.60 10.77 1.65
C GLY A 42 10.37 9.88 1.45
N THR A 43 9.46 10.24 0.53
CA THR A 43 8.33 9.36 0.19
C THR A 43 8.83 8.05 -0.42
N THR A 44 8.52 6.94 0.25
CA THR A 44 8.89 5.58 -0.17
C THR A 44 7.66 4.77 -0.55
N TYR A 45 6.56 4.95 0.18
CA TYR A 45 5.29 4.29 -0.11
C TYR A 45 4.14 5.27 -0.25
N ILE A 46 3.10 4.84 -0.95
CA ILE A 46 1.85 5.58 -1.14
C ILE A 46 0.70 4.66 -0.75
N LEU A 47 -0.03 5.02 0.30
CA LEU A 47 -1.23 4.31 0.74
C LEU A 47 -2.47 5.03 0.23
N ILE A 48 -3.24 4.35 -0.62
CA ILE A 48 -4.49 4.85 -1.17
C ILE A 48 -5.66 4.17 -0.44
N THR A 49 -6.54 5.01 0.09
CA THR A 49 -7.78 4.61 0.76
C THR A 49 -9.00 4.93 -0.12
N ASP A 50 -10.18 5.01 0.47
CA ASP A 50 -11.41 5.39 -0.23
C ASP A 50 -11.35 6.83 -0.75
N LYS A 51 -10.89 7.76 0.08
CA LYS A 51 -10.90 9.21 -0.20
C LYS A 51 -9.51 9.79 -0.39
N ASP A 52 -8.57 9.34 0.42
CA ASP A 52 -7.28 9.99 0.58
C ASP A 52 -6.12 9.11 0.12
N ALA A 53 -5.02 9.77 -0.22
CA ALA A 53 -3.73 9.16 -0.46
C ALA A 53 -2.71 9.69 0.55
N TYR A 54 -2.06 8.77 1.25
CA TYR A 54 -1.06 9.07 2.27
C TYR A 54 0.32 8.79 1.69
N MET A 55 1.19 9.80 1.71
CA MET A 55 2.61 9.64 1.38
C MET A 55 3.32 9.17 2.63
N LEU A 56 3.99 8.03 2.55
CA LEU A 56 4.65 7.40 3.68
C LEU A 56 6.16 7.37 3.49
N ASP A 57 6.89 7.46 4.60
CA ASP A 57 8.31 7.14 4.64
C ASP A 57 8.55 5.62 4.52
N ASN A 58 9.81 5.18 4.68
CA ASN A 58 10.21 3.79 4.57
C ASN A 58 9.70 2.88 5.72
N GLU A 59 9.28 3.45 6.85
CA GLU A 59 8.76 2.70 8.00
C GLU A 59 7.22 2.71 8.07
N GLY A 60 6.57 3.52 7.23
CA GLY A 60 5.12 3.68 7.17
C GLY A 60 4.59 4.91 7.92
N GLY A 61 5.48 5.80 8.35
CA GLY A 61 5.13 7.08 8.94
C GLY A 61 4.53 8.01 7.90
N ILE A 62 3.48 8.75 8.27
CA ILE A 62 2.78 9.66 7.35
C ILE A 62 3.61 10.94 7.20
N LEU A 63 4.06 11.22 5.98
CA LEU A 63 4.73 12.47 5.62
C LEU A 63 3.73 13.55 5.17
N SER A 64 2.71 13.16 4.42
CA SER A 64 1.67 14.08 3.93
C SER A 64 0.43 13.33 3.44
N VAL A 65 -0.68 14.06 3.27
CA VAL A 65 -1.96 13.55 2.78
C VAL A 65 -2.39 14.38 1.58
N ASP A 66 -2.89 13.73 0.54
CA ASP A 66 -3.41 14.35 -0.68
C ASP A 66 -4.68 13.62 -1.16
N LEU A 67 -5.40 14.22 -2.11
CA LEU A 67 -6.52 13.58 -2.78
C LEU A 67 -6.04 12.43 -3.67
N LYS A 68 -6.75 11.31 -3.64
CA LYS A 68 -6.47 10.12 -4.46
C LYS A 68 -6.28 10.41 -5.96
N THR A 69 -6.98 11.41 -6.49
CA THR A 69 -6.90 11.78 -7.91
C THR A 69 -5.53 12.30 -8.33
N ASN A 70 -4.77 12.89 -7.39
CA ASN A 70 -3.53 13.59 -7.68
C ASN A 70 -2.31 12.66 -7.81
N VAL A 71 -2.41 11.43 -7.30
CA VAL A 71 -1.25 10.54 -7.07
C VAL A 71 -1.15 9.36 -8.07
N SER A 72 -2.18 9.17 -8.90
CA SER A 72 -2.33 8.01 -9.80
C SER A 72 -1.22 7.83 -10.83
N LYS A 73 -0.50 8.90 -11.20
CA LYS A 73 0.54 8.87 -12.24
C LYS A 73 1.89 8.33 -11.77
N ASN A 74 2.14 8.28 -10.46
CA ASN A 74 3.46 7.97 -9.91
C ASN A 74 3.46 6.70 -9.04
N LEU A 75 2.54 5.77 -9.31
CA LEU A 75 2.43 4.52 -8.58
C LEU A 75 3.40 3.47 -9.15
N GLY A 76 4.22 2.93 -8.27
CA GLY A 76 5.10 1.80 -8.51
C GLY A 76 4.37 0.45 -8.45
N PRO A 77 5.11 -0.63 -8.21
CA PRO A 77 4.52 -1.92 -7.86
C PRO A 77 3.58 -1.81 -6.66
N SER A 78 2.51 -2.61 -6.68
CA SER A 78 1.66 -2.79 -5.49
C SER A 78 2.42 -3.58 -4.43
N VAL A 79 2.19 -3.29 -3.15
CA VAL A 79 2.86 -3.90 -2.01
C VAL A 79 1.82 -4.63 -1.17
N TYR A 80 2.13 -5.87 -0.83
CA TYR A 80 1.36 -6.68 0.12
C TYR A 80 2.27 -7.28 1.19
N PHE A 81 1.68 -7.71 2.30
CA PHE A 81 2.41 -8.31 3.41
C PHE A 81 2.44 -9.83 3.29
N SER A 82 3.64 -10.43 3.27
CA SER A 82 3.85 -11.87 3.04
C SER A 82 3.45 -12.75 4.21
N ASP A 83 3.49 -12.19 5.42
CA ASP A 83 3.24 -12.82 6.71
C ASP A 83 1.82 -12.58 7.24
N ILE A 84 0.99 -11.87 6.47
CA ILE A 84 -0.43 -11.66 6.77
C ILE A 84 -1.27 -12.50 5.80
N PRO A 85 -2.33 -13.17 6.27
CA PRO A 85 -3.21 -13.95 5.40
C PRO A 85 -3.80 -13.09 4.27
N PHE A 86 -4.02 -13.72 3.11
CA PHE A 86 -4.81 -13.15 2.04
C PHE A 86 -6.21 -13.76 2.07
N PRO A 87 -7.25 -13.03 1.63
CA PRO A 87 -8.57 -13.61 1.46
C PRO A 87 -8.45 -14.82 0.53
N LYS A 88 -9.08 -15.93 0.92
CA LYS A 88 -9.17 -17.11 0.06
C LYS A 88 -9.90 -16.69 -1.21
N SER A 89 -9.26 -16.84 -2.36
CA SER A 89 -9.89 -16.53 -3.65
C SER A 89 -11.22 -17.27 -3.76
N LEU A 90 -12.26 -16.56 -4.22
CA LEU A 90 -13.58 -17.14 -4.54
C LEU A 90 -13.46 -18.28 -5.56
N SER A 91 -12.37 -18.35 -6.33
CA SER A 91 -12.10 -19.41 -7.30
C SER A 91 -11.94 -20.81 -6.67
N ASN A 92 -11.79 -20.91 -5.35
CA ASN A 92 -11.62 -22.19 -4.63
C ASN A 92 -12.70 -22.45 -3.57
N ILE A 93 -13.84 -21.77 -3.63
CA ILE A 93 -14.99 -22.13 -2.79
C ILE A 93 -15.58 -23.41 -3.37
N VAL A 94 -15.24 -24.55 -2.76
CA VAL A 94 -16.07 -25.74 -2.85
C VAL A 94 -17.34 -25.42 -2.07
N LEU A 95 -18.42 -25.10 -2.79
CA LEU A 95 -19.76 -25.10 -2.21
C LEU A 95 -20.06 -26.55 -1.87
N THR A 96 -19.86 -26.91 -0.60
CA THR A 96 -20.26 -28.20 -0.02
C THR A 96 -21.59 -28.03 0.70
#